data_AF-G4CTU7-F1
#
_entry.id   AF-G4CTU7-F1
#
_cell.length_a   1.000
_cell.length_b   1.000
_cell.length_c   1.000
_cell.angle_alpha   90.00
_cell.angle_beta   90.00
_cell.angle_gamma   90.00
#
_symmetry.space_group_name_H-M   'P 1'
#
loop_
_entity.id
_entity.type
_entity.pdbx_description
1 polymer ?
#
loop_
_entity_poly.entity_id
_entity_poly.type
_entity_poly.pdbx_seq_one_letter_code
_entity_poly.pdbx_strand_id
1 'polypeptide(L)'
;MALVSMRQLLDHAAENSYGLPAFNVNNLEQMRAIMEAADQTGSPVIVQASAGARKYAGAPFLRHLILAAVEEFPHIPVVMHQDHGTSPAVCQRSIQLGFSSVMMDGSLMEDGKTPSSYEYNVDVTRKVVEFSHACGVSVEGEIGVLGNLETGEAGEEDGVGAVGKLSHDQMLTSVEDATRFVKDTGVDALAIAIGTSHGAYKFSRKPTGDVLRIDRIKEIHEALPNTHLVMHGSSSVPQEWLKIINEHGGGIGETYGVPVEEIVEGIKHGVRKVNIDTDLRLASTGAIRKFMAENPAEFDPRKYLAKTVEAMKQVCIDRYLAFGCEGQGAKIKPISLDKMATLYAKGELNQIVK
;
A
#
# COMPACT_ATOMS: atom_id res chain seq x y z
N MET A 1 15.87 -13.59 9.64
CA MET A 1 16.51 -12.27 9.42
C MET A 1 15.67 -11.19 10.13
N ALA A 2 16.21 -10.00 10.43
CA ALA A 2 15.38 -8.89 10.91
C ALA A 2 14.63 -8.22 9.75
N LEU A 3 13.53 -7.53 10.02
CA LEU A 3 12.84 -6.69 9.03
C LEU A 3 13.72 -5.51 8.60
N VAL A 4 13.48 -4.99 7.40
CA VAL A 4 14.08 -3.75 6.92
C VAL A 4 13.10 -2.58 7.05
N SER A 5 13.62 -1.35 7.08
CA SER A 5 12.80 -0.14 7.06
C SER A 5 12.19 0.06 5.67
N MET A 6 11.01 0.68 5.60
CA MET A 6 10.42 1.02 4.30
C MET A 6 11.24 2.06 3.57
N ARG A 7 11.78 3.04 4.30
CA ARG A 7 12.68 4.07 3.78
C ARG A 7 13.82 3.46 2.97
N GLN A 8 14.50 2.43 3.49
CA GLN A 8 15.56 1.74 2.75
C GLN A 8 15.06 1.15 1.42
N LEU A 9 13.90 0.50 1.41
CA LEU A 9 13.35 -0.09 0.19
C LEU A 9 12.97 0.98 -0.84
N LEU A 10 12.38 2.10 -0.40
CA LEU A 10 11.95 3.17 -1.29
C LEU A 10 13.14 3.98 -1.83
N ASP A 11 14.18 4.22 -1.02
CA ASP A 11 15.45 4.81 -1.47
C ASP A 11 16.06 3.94 -2.58
N HIS A 12 16.19 2.63 -2.36
CA HIS A 12 16.70 1.70 -3.37
C HIS A 12 15.82 1.66 -4.63
N ALA A 13 14.49 1.75 -4.47
CA ALA A 13 13.55 1.81 -5.59
C ALA A 13 13.75 3.08 -6.44
N ALA A 14 13.99 4.22 -5.80
CA ALA A 14 14.31 5.47 -6.49
C ALA A 14 15.66 5.41 -7.21
N GLU A 15 16.71 4.90 -6.55
CA GLU A 15 18.06 4.74 -7.11
C GLU A 15 18.10 3.82 -8.34
N ASN A 16 17.16 2.85 -8.43
CA ASN A 16 17.12 1.84 -9.47
C ASN A 16 15.87 1.94 -10.36
N SER A 17 15.14 3.05 -10.30
CA SER A 17 14.00 3.38 -11.18
C SER A 17 12.89 2.32 -11.22
N TYR A 18 12.47 1.81 -10.06
CA TYR A 18 11.35 0.86 -9.95
C TYR A 18 10.35 1.30 -8.87
N GLY A 19 9.21 0.62 -8.76
CA GLY A 19 8.21 0.82 -7.72
C GLY A 19 7.84 -0.50 -7.05
N LEU A 20 7.41 -0.46 -5.78
CA LEU A 20 7.07 -1.65 -5.01
C LEU A 20 5.56 -1.79 -4.84
N PRO A 21 4.96 -2.95 -5.18
CA PRO A 21 3.63 -3.22 -4.72
C PRO A 21 3.66 -3.44 -3.19
N ALA A 22 2.74 -2.79 -2.49
CA ALA A 22 2.47 -3.04 -1.09
C ALA A 22 1.17 -3.81 -0.96
N PHE A 23 1.29 -5.09 -0.58
CA PHE A 23 0.14 -6.00 -0.51
C PHE A 23 -0.42 -6.08 0.89
N ASN A 24 -1.73 -5.95 1.02
CA ASN A 24 -2.41 -6.18 2.29
C ASN A 24 -2.43 -7.68 2.64
N VAL A 25 -2.34 -8.01 3.93
CA VAL A 25 -2.39 -9.39 4.43
C VAL A 25 -3.35 -9.54 5.62
N ASN A 26 -4.11 -10.62 5.61
CA ASN A 26 -5.12 -10.97 6.61
C ASN A 26 -4.99 -12.44 7.07
N ASN A 27 -4.32 -13.31 6.32
CA ASN A 27 -4.17 -14.73 6.65
C ASN A 27 -2.89 -15.37 6.07
N LEU A 28 -2.76 -16.70 6.26
CA LEU A 28 -1.63 -17.49 5.79
C LEU A 28 -1.55 -17.56 4.27
N GLU A 29 -2.65 -17.84 3.59
CA GLU A 29 -2.69 -18.03 2.13
C GLU A 29 -2.23 -16.78 1.39
N GLN A 30 -2.66 -15.60 1.83
CA GLN A 30 -2.19 -14.32 1.28
C GLN A 30 -0.69 -14.11 1.53
N MET A 31 -0.21 -14.35 2.76
CA MET A 31 1.21 -14.22 3.08
C MET A 31 2.07 -15.14 2.22
N ARG A 32 1.66 -16.40 2.04
CA ARG A 32 2.35 -17.36 1.16
C ARG A 32 2.36 -16.89 -0.28
N ALA A 33 1.22 -16.46 -0.82
CA ALA A 33 1.14 -15.97 -2.18
C ALA A 33 2.10 -14.79 -2.45
N ILE A 34 2.16 -13.83 -1.53
CA ILE A 34 3.05 -12.66 -1.63
C ILE A 34 4.53 -13.09 -1.59
N MET A 35 4.91 -13.92 -0.62
CA MET A 35 6.31 -14.31 -0.45
C MET A 35 6.80 -15.26 -1.54
N GLU A 36 5.98 -16.24 -1.94
CA GLU A 36 6.35 -17.15 -3.03
C GLU A 36 6.44 -16.45 -4.38
N ALA A 37 5.65 -15.39 -4.61
CA ALA A 37 5.81 -14.52 -5.77
C ALA A 37 7.13 -13.76 -5.71
N ALA A 38 7.43 -13.13 -4.57
CA ALA A 38 8.64 -12.34 -4.37
C ALA A 38 9.92 -13.18 -4.45
N ASP A 39 9.91 -14.40 -3.89
CA ASP A 39 10.98 -15.38 -4.00
C ASP A 39 11.22 -15.76 -5.47
N GLN A 40 10.16 -16.07 -6.19
CA GLN A 40 10.23 -16.45 -7.60
C GLN A 40 10.78 -15.31 -8.49
N THR A 41 10.45 -14.06 -8.20
CA THR A 41 10.93 -12.89 -8.96
C THR A 41 12.20 -12.26 -8.37
N GLY A 42 12.71 -12.76 -7.24
CA GLY A 42 13.82 -12.14 -6.50
C GLY A 42 13.54 -10.70 -6.08
N SER A 43 12.30 -10.37 -5.72
CA SER A 43 11.82 -9.02 -5.42
C SER A 43 11.78 -8.74 -3.91
N PRO A 44 12.04 -7.50 -3.46
CA PRO A 44 11.81 -7.12 -2.07
C PRO A 44 10.32 -6.91 -1.80
N VAL A 45 9.91 -7.02 -0.54
CA VAL A 45 8.48 -7.09 -0.15
C VAL A 45 8.10 -5.95 0.77
N ILE A 46 7.00 -5.26 0.45
CA ILE A 46 6.21 -4.51 1.42
C ILE A 46 4.91 -5.27 1.65
N VAL A 47 4.74 -5.79 2.86
CA VAL A 47 3.46 -6.36 3.30
C VAL A 47 2.85 -5.42 4.32
N GLN A 48 1.56 -5.15 4.18
CA GLN A 48 0.86 -4.19 5.03
C GLN A 48 -0.38 -4.76 5.70
N ALA A 49 -0.71 -4.22 6.87
CA ALA A 49 -1.87 -4.64 7.65
C ALA A 49 -2.68 -3.42 8.13
N SER A 50 -3.97 -3.45 7.82
CA SER A 50 -4.96 -2.44 8.24
C SER A 50 -5.42 -2.66 9.69
N ALA A 51 -6.24 -1.74 10.21
CA ALA A 51 -6.98 -1.97 11.45
C ALA A 51 -7.95 -3.17 11.34
N GLY A 52 -8.60 -3.36 10.18
CA GLY A 52 -9.49 -4.48 9.91
C GLY A 52 -8.75 -5.83 9.94
N ALA A 53 -7.57 -5.91 9.32
CA ALA A 53 -6.71 -7.09 9.38
C ALA A 53 -6.38 -7.48 10.83
N ARG A 54 -6.04 -6.51 11.68
CA ARG A 54 -5.79 -6.78 13.11
C ARG A 54 -7.01 -7.27 13.86
N LYS A 55 -8.20 -6.77 13.53
CA LYS A 55 -9.47 -7.22 14.12
C LYS A 55 -9.83 -8.65 13.67
N TYR A 56 -9.58 -8.98 12.41
CA TYR A 56 -9.85 -10.30 11.84
C TYR A 56 -8.86 -11.37 12.32
N ALA A 57 -7.56 -11.15 12.09
CA ALA A 57 -6.52 -12.13 12.38
C ALA A 57 -6.03 -12.10 13.83
N GLY A 58 -6.10 -10.94 14.48
CA GLY A 58 -5.41 -10.67 15.74
C GLY A 58 -3.95 -10.25 15.52
N ALA A 59 -3.51 -9.23 16.27
CA ALA A 59 -2.16 -8.69 16.17
C ALA A 59 -1.03 -9.73 16.36
N PRO A 60 -1.12 -10.71 17.29
CA PRO A 60 -0.10 -11.76 17.40
C PRO A 60 0.02 -12.63 16.16
N PHE A 61 -1.10 -13.02 15.54
CA PHE A 61 -1.08 -13.84 14.33
C PHE A 61 -0.42 -13.10 13.17
N LEU A 62 -0.80 -11.84 12.92
CA LEU A 62 -0.17 -11.03 11.88
C LEU A 62 1.35 -10.94 12.09
N ARG A 63 1.78 -10.58 13.31
CA ARG A 63 3.21 -10.54 13.63
C ARG A 63 3.90 -11.88 13.32
N HIS A 64 3.31 -13.00 13.74
CA HIS A 64 3.92 -14.31 13.56
C HIS A 64 3.87 -14.81 12.10
N LEU A 65 2.90 -14.39 11.28
CA LEU A 65 2.90 -14.65 9.84
C LEU A 65 4.12 -14.00 9.16
N ILE A 66 4.43 -12.76 9.50
CA ILE A 66 5.59 -12.06 8.95
C ILE A 66 6.91 -12.68 9.49
N LEU A 67 6.96 -13.06 10.77
CA LEU A 67 8.14 -13.74 11.30
C LEU A 67 8.39 -15.07 10.57
N ALA A 68 7.36 -15.88 10.35
CA ALA A 68 7.46 -17.12 9.58
C ALA A 68 7.90 -16.87 8.14
N ALA A 69 7.40 -15.82 7.47
CA ALA A 69 7.82 -15.44 6.14
C ALA A 69 9.32 -15.12 6.07
N VAL A 70 9.86 -14.38 7.05
CA VAL A 70 11.29 -14.03 7.08
C VAL A 70 12.18 -15.20 7.51
N GLU A 71 11.63 -16.21 8.20
CA GLU A 71 12.30 -17.46 8.49
C GLU A 71 12.38 -18.37 7.25
N GLU A 72 11.27 -18.52 6.50
CA GLU A 72 11.20 -19.36 5.30
C GLU A 72 11.96 -18.75 4.11
N PHE A 73 11.93 -17.41 3.97
CA PHE A 73 12.55 -16.67 2.88
C PHE A 73 13.64 -15.70 3.39
N PRO A 74 14.72 -16.19 4.02
CA PRO A 74 15.68 -15.37 4.75
C PRO A 74 16.52 -14.43 3.86
N HIS A 75 16.46 -14.61 2.55
CA HIS A 75 17.19 -13.81 1.56
C HIS A 75 16.33 -12.70 0.93
N ILE A 76 15.03 -12.65 1.25
CA ILE A 76 14.11 -11.62 0.77
C ILE A 76 13.98 -10.51 1.83
N PRO A 77 14.31 -9.24 1.49
CA PRO A 77 14.06 -8.11 2.39
C PRO A 77 12.55 -7.87 2.53
N VAL A 78 12.06 -7.85 3.78
CA VAL A 78 10.63 -7.66 4.09
C VAL A 78 10.41 -6.44 4.98
N VAL A 79 9.47 -5.60 4.58
CA VAL A 79 8.87 -4.54 5.40
C VAL A 79 7.51 -5.01 5.92
N MET A 80 7.26 -4.80 7.20
CA MET A 80 5.93 -4.91 7.79
C MET A 80 5.39 -3.49 8.04
N HIS A 81 4.41 -3.08 7.24
CA HIS A 81 3.86 -1.72 7.25
C HIS A 81 2.46 -1.66 7.87
N GLN A 82 2.24 -0.69 8.77
CA GLN A 82 0.91 -0.42 9.32
C GLN A 82 0.17 0.50 8.35
N ASP A 83 -0.91 0.00 7.76
CA ASP A 83 -1.76 0.77 6.85
C ASP A 83 -2.83 1.57 7.63
N HIS A 84 -3.16 2.77 7.15
CA HIS A 84 -4.15 3.71 7.73
C HIS A 84 -4.14 3.79 9.27
N GLY A 85 -3.02 4.21 9.86
CA GLY A 85 -2.95 4.49 11.29
C GLY A 85 -3.77 5.72 11.66
N THR A 86 -4.90 5.54 12.35
CA THR A 86 -5.87 6.62 12.63
C THR A 86 -5.46 7.55 13.78
N SER A 87 -4.42 7.22 14.54
CA SER A 87 -3.90 8.10 15.60
C SER A 87 -2.43 7.79 15.92
N PRO A 88 -1.69 8.74 16.51
CA PRO A 88 -0.32 8.48 16.97
C PRO A 88 -0.20 7.29 17.94
N ALA A 89 -1.24 7.03 18.74
CA ALA A 89 -1.27 5.89 19.65
C ALA A 89 -1.33 4.55 18.89
N VAL A 90 -2.06 4.48 17.78
CA VAL A 90 -2.12 3.30 16.91
C VAL A 90 -0.75 3.04 16.27
N CYS A 91 -0.10 4.08 15.73
CA CYS A 91 1.24 3.96 15.14
C CYS A 91 2.26 3.48 16.19
N GLN A 92 2.26 4.07 17.39
CA GLN A 92 3.13 3.64 18.48
C GLN A 92 2.88 2.18 18.90
N ARG A 93 1.61 1.75 18.93
CA ARG A 93 1.29 0.36 19.22
C ARG A 93 1.79 -0.59 18.12
N SER A 94 1.73 -0.20 16.85
CA SER A 94 2.31 -0.97 15.75
C SER A 94 3.82 -1.12 15.90
N ILE A 95 4.54 -0.07 16.29
CA ILE A 95 5.99 -0.15 16.56
C ILE A 95 6.28 -1.17 17.67
N GLN A 96 5.52 -1.15 18.77
CA GLN A 96 5.66 -2.13 19.85
C GLN A 96 5.38 -3.58 19.40
N LEU A 97 4.57 -3.76 18.35
CA LEU A 97 4.27 -5.07 17.77
C LEU A 97 5.36 -5.53 16.77
N GLY A 98 6.36 -4.70 16.50
CA GLY A 98 7.49 -5.01 15.63
C GLY A 98 7.33 -4.57 14.17
N PHE A 99 6.38 -3.69 13.87
CA PHE A 99 6.28 -3.08 12.54
C PHE A 99 7.53 -2.24 12.25
N SER A 100 8.08 -2.36 11.05
CA SER A 100 9.25 -1.59 10.60
C SER A 100 8.88 -0.33 9.81
N SER A 101 7.58 -0.12 9.58
CA SER A 101 7.01 1.06 8.95
C SER A 101 5.57 1.30 9.43
N VAL A 102 5.16 2.57 9.52
CA VAL A 102 3.80 2.96 9.87
C VAL A 102 3.30 4.08 8.96
N MET A 103 2.02 4.04 8.58
CA MET A 103 1.31 5.19 8.05
C MET A 103 0.60 5.90 9.20
N MET A 104 0.79 7.21 9.31
CA MET A 104 -0.11 8.09 10.05
C MET A 104 -1.05 8.73 9.03
N ASP A 105 -2.28 8.22 8.96
CA ASP A 105 -3.30 8.80 8.09
C ASP A 105 -3.95 9.99 8.80
N GLY A 106 -3.24 11.12 8.78
CA GLY A 106 -3.71 12.36 9.34
C GLY A 106 -4.66 13.12 8.41
N SER A 107 -4.92 12.64 7.19
CA SER A 107 -5.86 13.26 6.23
C SER A 107 -7.32 13.16 6.74
N LEU A 108 -7.56 12.20 7.63
CA LEU A 108 -8.81 11.97 8.33
C LEU A 108 -8.61 12.16 9.84
N MET A 109 -9.70 12.45 10.55
CA MET A 109 -9.75 12.43 12.00
C MET A 109 -9.65 10.98 12.52
N GLU A 110 -9.51 10.80 13.84
CA GLU A 110 -9.33 9.46 14.44
C GLU A 110 -10.47 8.46 14.15
N ASP A 111 -11.63 8.94 13.72
CA ASP A 111 -12.76 8.12 13.29
C ASP A 111 -12.53 7.42 11.93
N GLY A 112 -11.46 7.79 11.20
CA GLY A 112 -11.14 7.28 9.87
C GLY A 112 -12.14 7.67 8.80
N LYS A 113 -12.93 8.73 9.02
CA LYS A 113 -14.08 9.11 8.18
C LYS A 113 -14.23 10.60 7.93
N THR A 114 -13.85 11.43 8.89
CA THR A 114 -14.01 12.88 8.78
C THR A 114 -12.73 13.49 8.21
N PRO A 115 -12.75 14.19 7.05
CA PRO A 115 -11.60 14.95 6.57
C PRO A 115 -11.07 15.92 7.63
N SER A 116 -9.75 15.92 7.84
CA SER A 116 -9.10 16.77 8.83
C SER A 116 -8.70 18.13 8.27
N SER A 117 -8.22 19.04 9.15
CA SER A 117 -7.53 20.25 8.72
C SER A 117 -6.05 19.97 8.45
N TYR A 118 -5.41 20.84 7.67
CA TYR A 118 -3.98 20.77 7.39
C TYR A 118 -3.14 20.75 8.69
N GLU A 119 -3.47 21.63 9.65
CA GLU A 119 -2.75 21.76 10.91
C GLU A 119 -2.87 20.50 11.76
N TYR A 120 -4.06 19.92 11.86
CA TYR A 120 -4.26 18.65 12.55
C TYR A 120 -3.38 17.56 11.93
N ASN A 121 -3.43 17.44 10.60
CA ASN A 121 -2.69 16.42 9.86
C ASN A 121 -1.17 16.55 10.08
N VAL A 122 -0.63 17.76 9.94
CA VAL A 122 0.79 18.04 10.20
C VAL A 122 1.17 17.70 11.64
N ASP A 123 0.36 18.10 12.62
CA ASP A 123 0.67 17.90 14.04
C ASP A 123 0.72 16.41 14.42
N VAL A 124 -0.28 15.63 14.00
CA VAL A 124 -0.30 14.18 14.28
C VAL A 124 0.78 13.44 13.50
N THR A 125 1.02 13.81 12.24
CA THR A 125 2.03 13.16 11.39
C THR A 125 3.44 13.45 11.89
N ARG A 126 3.78 14.71 12.18
CA ARG A 126 5.10 15.08 12.73
C ARG A 126 5.38 14.38 14.05
N LYS A 127 4.39 14.28 14.93
CA LYS A 127 4.52 13.53 16.19
C LYS A 127 4.87 12.06 15.94
N VAL A 128 4.25 11.42 14.94
CA VAL A 128 4.56 10.04 14.56
C VAL A 128 5.95 9.92 13.96
N VAL A 129 6.35 10.87 13.10
CA VAL A 129 7.72 10.95 12.56
C VAL A 129 8.75 10.99 13.69
N GLU A 130 8.59 11.89 14.66
CA GLU A 130 9.54 12.07 15.77
C GLU A 130 9.81 10.77 16.54
N PHE A 131 8.77 10.07 17.02
CA PHE A 131 8.99 8.84 17.79
C PHE A 131 9.36 7.63 16.92
N SER A 132 8.94 7.59 15.65
CA SER A 132 9.24 6.48 14.75
C SER A 132 10.70 6.52 14.29
N HIS A 133 11.19 7.70 13.90
CA HIS A 133 12.57 7.91 13.50
C HIS A 133 13.56 7.67 14.64
N ALA A 134 13.18 7.97 15.88
CA ALA A 134 13.96 7.61 17.07
C ALA A 134 14.14 6.09 17.25
N CYS A 135 13.25 5.28 16.66
CA CYS A 135 13.34 3.81 16.61
C CYS A 135 13.80 3.28 15.24
N GLY A 136 14.11 4.15 14.28
CA GLY A 136 14.47 3.78 12.91
C GLY A 136 13.32 3.25 12.05
N VAL A 137 12.09 3.38 12.53
CA VAL A 137 10.86 2.99 11.84
C VAL A 137 10.48 4.09 10.85
N SER A 138 10.11 3.69 9.63
CA SER A 138 9.69 4.64 8.58
C SER A 138 8.26 5.14 8.77
N VAL A 139 7.98 6.35 8.30
CA VAL A 139 6.65 6.96 8.36
C VAL A 139 6.15 7.36 6.99
N GLU A 140 4.95 6.89 6.67
CA GLU A 140 4.13 7.40 5.57
C GLU A 140 3.09 8.39 6.13
N GLY A 141 2.89 9.51 5.44
CA GLY A 141 1.80 10.44 5.72
C GLY A 141 0.99 10.70 4.45
N GLU A 142 -0.25 11.16 4.61
CA GLU A 142 -1.15 11.48 3.50
C GLU A 142 -1.55 12.95 3.50
N ILE A 143 -1.54 13.59 2.33
CA ILE A 143 -2.10 14.93 2.12
C ILE A 143 -3.00 14.93 0.89
N GLY A 144 -4.18 15.54 1.01
CA GLY A 144 -5.34 15.23 0.15
C GLY A 144 -6.19 14.13 0.77
N VAL A 145 -7.38 13.90 0.24
CA VAL A 145 -8.34 12.90 0.73
C VAL A 145 -8.71 11.98 -0.42
N LEU A 146 -8.50 10.67 -0.29
CA LEU A 146 -8.87 9.72 -1.35
C LEU A 146 -10.35 9.82 -1.73
N GLY A 147 -10.61 9.77 -3.03
CA GLY A 147 -11.95 9.92 -3.58
C GLY A 147 -11.99 9.97 -5.09
N ASN A 148 -13.10 9.48 -5.63
CA ASN A 148 -13.36 9.54 -7.06
C ASN A 148 -13.79 10.98 -7.44
N LEU A 149 -13.03 11.59 -8.36
CA LEU A 149 -13.21 13.00 -8.77
C LEU A 149 -14.57 13.30 -9.45
N GLU A 150 -15.27 12.30 -9.99
CA GLU A 150 -16.58 12.46 -10.63
C GLU A 150 -17.73 12.39 -9.61
N THR A 151 -17.62 11.51 -8.62
CA THR A 151 -18.72 11.20 -7.69
C THR A 151 -18.60 11.95 -6.35
N GLY A 152 -17.38 12.28 -5.93
CA GLY A 152 -17.11 12.82 -4.60
C GLY A 152 -17.02 11.77 -3.49
N GLU A 153 -16.96 10.48 -3.83
CA GLU A 153 -17.02 9.36 -2.88
C GLU A 153 -15.66 8.65 -2.73
N ALA A 154 -15.27 8.33 -1.49
CA ALA A 154 -13.98 7.71 -1.14
C ALA A 154 -13.95 6.18 -1.27
N GLY A 155 -15.11 5.52 -1.17
CA GLY A 155 -15.18 4.09 -0.86
C GLY A 155 -14.73 3.80 0.58
N GLU A 156 -14.56 2.51 0.89
CA GLU A 156 -14.13 2.06 2.22
C GLU A 156 -13.06 0.98 2.07
N GLU A 157 -11.94 1.14 2.80
CA GLU A 157 -10.91 0.12 3.01
C GLU A 157 -10.93 -0.26 4.49
N ASP A 158 -11.48 -1.42 4.81
CA ASP A 158 -11.51 -1.98 6.17
C ASP A 158 -12.06 -1.02 7.27
N GLY A 159 -13.05 -0.20 6.92
CA GLY A 159 -13.66 0.80 7.81
C GLY A 159 -13.13 2.23 7.65
N VAL A 160 -12.10 2.45 6.81
CA VAL A 160 -11.45 3.74 6.59
C VAL A 160 -11.84 4.30 5.21
N GLY A 161 -12.23 5.57 5.19
CA GLY A 161 -12.63 6.29 3.99
C GLY A 161 -13.57 7.44 4.32
N ALA A 162 -13.43 8.56 3.63
CA ALA A 162 -14.22 9.75 3.94
C ALA A 162 -15.72 9.51 3.74
N VAL A 163 -16.53 9.96 4.69
CA VAL A 163 -18.00 9.87 4.63
C VAL A 163 -18.61 11.21 4.21
N GLY A 164 -19.44 11.18 3.18
CA GLY A 164 -20.06 12.36 2.59
C GLY A 164 -19.45 12.70 1.23
N LYS A 165 -19.97 13.76 0.59
CA LYS A 165 -19.43 14.24 -0.69
C LYS A 165 -18.25 15.16 -0.46
N LEU A 166 -17.09 14.76 -0.97
CA LEU A 166 -15.87 15.56 -0.96
C LEU A 166 -15.91 16.62 -2.07
N SER A 167 -15.24 17.75 -1.84
CA SER A 167 -14.97 18.73 -2.90
C SER A 167 -13.82 18.27 -3.79
N HIS A 168 -13.73 18.85 -5.00
CA HIS A 168 -12.65 18.53 -5.93
C HIS A 168 -11.27 18.82 -5.33
N ASP A 169 -11.12 19.96 -4.63
CA ASP A 169 -9.86 20.38 -4.02
C ASP A 169 -9.43 19.48 -2.85
N GLN A 170 -10.39 18.84 -2.15
CA GLN A 170 -10.06 17.83 -1.15
C GLN A 170 -9.50 16.56 -1.78
N MET A 171 -10.04 16.15 -2.93
CA MET A 171 -9.70 14.89 -3.60
C MET A 171 -8.49 14.96 -4.53
N LEU A 172 -7.91 16.13 -4.70
CA LEU A 172 -6.80 16.34 -5.61
C LEU A 172 -5.70 17.18 -4.94
N THR A 173 -4.69 16.49 -4.43
CA THR A 173 -3.57 17.09 -3.71
C THR A 173 -2.89 18.18 -4.53
N SER A 174 -2.80 19.39 -3.99
CA SER A 174 -2.08 20.49 -4.64
C SER A 174 -0.56 20.31 -4.48
N VAL A 175 0.21 20.84 -5.43
CA VAL A 175 1.68 20.82 -5.36
C VAL A 175 2.17 21.58 -4.12
N GLU A 176 1.58 22.73 -3.84
CA GLU A 176 1.94 23.56 -2.68
C GLU A 176 1.69 22.84 -1.35
N ASP A 177 0.54 22.19 -1.19
CA ASP A 177 0.23 21.45 0.04
C ASP A 177 1.16 20.25 0.22
N ALA A 178 1.48 19.53 -0.86
CA ALA A 178 2.46 18.45 -0.81
C ALA A 178 3.84 18.95 -0.37
N THR A 179 4.34 20.02 -0.99
CA THR A 179 5.63 20.65 -0.66
C THR A 179 5.67 21.10 0.80
N ARG A 180 4.63 21.81 1.27
CA ARG A 180 4.54 22.26 2.66
C ARG A 180 4.44 21.08 3.62
N PHE A 181 3.61 20.08 3.32
CA PHE A 181 3.42 18.93 4.21
C PHE A 181 4.70 18.14 4.41
N VAL A 182 5.46 17.86 3.34
CA VAL A 182 6.76 17.18 3.45
C VAL A 182 7.73 18.00 4.29
N LYS A 183 7.79 19.31 4.09
CA LYS A 183 8.65 20.22 4.86
C LYS A 183 8.28 20.23 6.35
N ASP A 184 6.98 20.28 6.66
CA ASP A 184 6.48 20.48 8.02
C ASP A 184 6.41 19.17 8.83
N THR A 185 6.53 18.01 8.17
CA THR A 185 6.43 16.69 8.81
C THR A 185 7.70 15.85 8.73
N GLY A 186 8.46 15.90 7.63
CA GLY A 186 9.64 15.06 7.43
C GLY A 186 9.33 13.57 7.18
N VAL A 187 8.14 13.24 6.65
CA VAL A 187 7.77 11.85 6.30
C VAL A 187 8.76 11.18 5.34
N ASP A 188 8.85 9.85 5.38
CA ASP A 188 9.68 9.05 4.48
C ASP A 188 8.97 8.75 3.15
N ALA A 189 7.64 8.70 3.17
CA ALA A 189 6.81 8.47 2.01
C ALA A 189 5.54 9.35 2.08
N LEU A 190 5.08 9.81 0.92
CA LEU A 190 3.95 10.72 0.80
C LEU A 190 2.82 10.09 -0.02
N ALA A 191 1.73 9.73 0.63
CA ALA A 191 0.48 9.42 -0.04
C ALA A 191 -0.21 10.70 -0.52
N ILE A 192 -0.72 10.65 -1.75
CA ILE A 192 -1.39 11.76 -2.42
C ILE A 192 -2.72 11.31 -3.04
N ALA A 193 -3.69 12.22 -3.06
CA ALA A 193 -4.97 12.03 -3.71
C ALA A 193 -4.91 12.55 -5.16
N ILE A 194 -5.17 11.66 -6.11
CA ILE A 194 -5.11 11.92 -7.56
C ILE A 194 -6.35 11.38 -8.30
N GLY A 195 -7.43 11.14 -7.56
CA GLY A 195 -8.68 10.57 -8.08
C GLY A 195 -8.83 9.05 -7.93
N THR A 196 -7.91 8.39 -7.23
CA THR A 196 -8.09 6.99 -6.80
C THR A 196 -8.99 6.91 -5.56
N SER A 197 -9.64 5.76 -5.38
CA SER A 197 -10.52 5.45 -4.26
C SER A 197 -10.36 3.99 -3.82
N HIS A 198 -10.91 3.63 -2.67
CA HIS A 198 -10.83 2.27 -2.13
C HIS A 198 -11.80 1.28 -2.79
N GLY A 199 -11.53 -0.02 -2.66
CA GLY A 199 -12.38 -1.09 -3.17
C GLY A 199 -12.38 -1.29 -4.69
N ALA A 200 -13.32 -2.10 -5.19
CA ALA A 200 -13.42 -2.47 -6.61
C ALA A 200 -14.11 -1.42 -7.48
N TYR A 201 -15.01 -0.61 -6.91
CA TYR A 201 -15.84 0.36 -7.62
C TYR A 201 -15.14 1.71 -7.80
N LYS A 202 -13.93 1.68 -8.36
CA LYS A 202 -13.11 2.90 -8.49
C LYS A 202 -13.61 3.80 -9.61
N PHE A 203 -13.89 3.19 -10.76
CA PHE A 203 -14.38 3.88 -11.96
C PHE A 203 -15.53 3.09 -12.61
N SER A 204 -16.49 3.82 -13.16
CA SER A 204 -17.61 3.26 -13.95
C SER A 204 -17.25 2.98 -15.41
N ARG A 205 -16.11 3.51 -15.87
CA ARG A 205 -15.52 3.36 -17.21
C ARG A 205 -14.01 3.26 -17.08
N LYS A 206 -13.29 2.80 -18.12
CA LYS A 206 -11.82 2.86 -18.13
C LYS A 206 -11.40 4.32 -17.85
N PRO A 207 -10.55 4.58 -16.82
CA PRO A 207 -10.24 5.94 -16.42
C PRO A 207 -9.51 6.70 -17.53
N THR A 208 -9.84 7.97 -17.67
CA THR A 208 -9.11 8.94 -18.49
C THR A 208 -8.24 9.83 -17.61
N GLY A 209 -7.35 10.62 -18.23
CA GLY A 209 -6.52 11.59 -17.50
C GLY A 209 -7.31 12.67 -16.76
N ASP A 210 -8.63 12.80 -16.97
CA ASP A 210 -9.47 13.77 -16.25
C ASP A 210 -9.87 13.28 -14.85
N VAL A 211 -9.95 11.95 -14.67
CA VAL A 211 -10.44 11.32 -13.43
C VAL A 211 -9.34 10.62 -12.65
N LEU A 212 -8.22 10.33 -13.32
CA LEU A 212 -6.99 9.81 -12.73
C LEU A 212 -5.84 10.74 -13.13
N ARG A 213 -5.45 11.62 -12.20
CA ARG A 213 -4.54 12.75 -12.43
C ARG A 213 -3.07 12.35 -12.32
N ILE A 214 -2.59 11.51 -13.25
CA ILE A 214 -1.16 11.14 -13.32
C ILE A 214 -0.28 12.36 -13.62
N ASP A 215 -0.79 13.34 -14.35
CA ASP A 215 -0.13 14.65 -14.55
C ASP A 215 0.19 15.34 -13.22
N ARG A 216 -0.71 15.29 -12.22
CA ARG A 216 -0.46 15.83 -10.88
C ARG A 216 0.71 15.11 -10.17
N ILE A 217 0.90 13.81 -10.39
CA ILE A 217 2.07 13.08 -9.87
C ILE A 217 3.36 13.71 -10.42
N LYS A 218 3.39 14.02 -11.73
CA LYS A 218 4.55 14.65 -12.39
C LYS A 218 4.86 16.01 -11.79
N GLU A 219 3.85 16.85 -11.64
CA GLU A 219 3.97 18.18 -11.04
C GLU A 219 4.51 18.12 -9.60
N ILE A 220 3.98 17.20 -8.78
CA ILE A 220 4.45 17.01 -7.40
C ILE A 220 5.88 16.49 -7.37
N HIS A 221 6.23 15.54 -8.23
CA HIS A 221 7.59 14.98 -8.29
C HIS A 221 8.63 16.02 -8.76
N GLU A 222 8.28 16.90 -9.69
CA GLU A 222 9.16 18.00 -10.11
C GLU A 222 9.49 18.95 -8.94
N ALA A 223 8.50 19.23 -8.07
CA ALA A 223 8.68 20.04 -6.86
C ALA A 223 9.40 19.29 -5.72
N LEU A 224 9.18 17.98 -5.62
CA LEU A 224 9.70 17.09 -4.56
C LEU A 224 10.49 15.91 -5.15
N PRO A 225 11.65 16.16 -5.80
CA PRO A 225 12.35 15.15 -6.59
C PRO A 225 12.94 14.00 -5.77
N ASN A 226 13.07 14.15 -4.44
CA ASN A 226 13.58 13.12 -3.54
C ASN A 226 12.55 12.56 -2.57
N THR A 227 11.27 12.95 -2.68
CA THR A 227 10.18 12.37 -1.90
C THR A 227 9.62 11.15 -2.62
N HIS A 228 9.42 10.06 -1.87
CA HIS A 228 8.83 8.83 -2.38
C HIS A 228 7.32 8.92 -2.36
N LEU A 229 6.69 9.00 -3.53
CA LEU A 229 5.24 9.08 -3.63
C LEU A 229 4.59 7.70 -3.45
N VAL A 230 3.40 7.69 -2.85
CA VAL A 230 2.61 6.49 -2.60
C VAL A 230 1.27 6.61 -3.32
N MET A 231 0.93 5.60 -4.11
CA MET A 231 -0.37 5.49 -4.74
C MET A 231 -1.29 4.55 -3.95
N HIS A 232 -2.25 5.16 -3.25
CA HIS A 232 -3.33 4.45 -2.57
C HIS A 232 -4.44 4.04 -3.54
N GLY A 233 -5.29 3.10 -3.10
CA GLY A 233 -6.44 2.65 -3.90
C GLY A 233 -6.08 2.16 -5.31
N SER A 234 -4.92 1.55 -5.51
CA SER A 234 -4.31 1.34 -6.83
C SER A 234 -4.41 -0.09 -7.38
N SER A 235 -5.32 -0.89 -6.83
CA SER A 235 -5.76 -2.15 -7.47
C SER A 235 -6.30 -1.91 -8.88
N SER A 236 -5.93 -2.78 -9.82
CA SER A 236 -6.28 -2.65 -11.24
C SER A 236 -7.62 -3.29 -11.61
N VAL A 237 -8.20 -4.10 -10.71
CA VAL A 237 -9.47 -4.80 -10.89
C VAL A 237 -9.45 -5.64 -12.17
N PRO A 238 -8.76 -6.80 -12.15
CA PRO A 238 -8.54 -7.59 -13.35
C PRO A 238 -9.86 -8.17 -13.88
N GLN A 239 -10.16 -7.85 -15.14
CA GLN A 239 -11.46 -8.12 -15.75
C GLN A 239 -11.72 -9.63 -15.91
N GLU A 240 -10.65 -10.42 -16.08
CA GLU A 240 -10.74 -11.88 -16.13
C GLU A 240 -11.26 -12.46 -14.80
N TRP A 241 -10.86 -11.91 -13.66
CA TRP A 241 -11.35 -12.37 -12.36
C TRP A 241 -12.80 -11.94 -12.10
N LEU A 242 -13.21 -10.75 -12.54
CA LEU A 242 -14.62 -10.36 -12.50
C LEU A 242 -15.50 -11.31 -13.31
N LYS A 243 -15.05 -11.67 -14.52
CA LYS A 243 -15.74 -12.64 -15.37
C LYS A 243 -15.85 -14.00 -14.69
N ILE A 244 -14.76 -14.53 -14.16
CA ILE A 244 -14.75 -15.82 -13.44
C ILE A 244 -15.71 -15.78 -12.24
N ILE A 245 -15.71 -14.70 -11.46
CA ILE A 245 -16.62 -14.54 -10.32
C ILE A 245 -18.08 -14.60 -10.78
N ASN A 246 -18.44 -13.84 -11.82
CA ASN A 246 -19.81 -13.75 -12.31
C ASN A 246 -20.28 -15.07 -12.97
N GLU A 247 -19.40 -15.78 -13.68
CA GLU A 247 -19.70 -17.11 -14.23
C GLU A 247 -19.98 -18.16 -13.14
N HIS A 248 -19.44 -17.97 -11.94
CA HIS A 248 -19.55 -18.91 -10.82
C HIS A 248 -20.37 -18.33 -9.64
N GLY A 249 -21.50 -17.69 -9.98
CA GLY A 249 -22.53 -17.29 -9.03
C GLY A 249 -22.21 -16.01 -8.24
N GLY A 250 -21.26 -15.20 -8.70
CA GLY A 250 -21.05 -13.83 -8.24
C GLY A 250 -21.94 -12.82 -8.97
N GLY A 251 -21.88 -11.57 -8.56
CA GLY A 251 -22.68 -10.48 -9.12
C GLY A 251 -22.00 -9.14 -8.98
N ILE A 252 -20.76 -9.03 -9.49
CA ILE A 252 -20.02 -7.77 -9.52
C ILE A 252 -20.36 -7.08 -10.84
N GLY A 253 -20.88 -5.85 -10.75
CA GLY A 253 -21.20 -5.03 -11.91
C GLY A 253 -19.96 -4.62 -12.71
N GLU A 254 -20.17 -4.02 -13.87
CA GLU A 254 -19.07 -3.47 -14.67
C GLU A 254 -18.35 -2.37 -13.87
N THR A 255 -17.05 -2.53 -13.69
CA THR A 255 -16.20 -1.55 -12.99
C THR A 255 -14.73 -1.74 -13.37
N TYR A 256 -13.95 -0.68 -13.20
CA TYR A 256 -12.56 -0.60 -13.61
C TYR A 256 -11.69 -0.08 -12.46
N GLY A 257 -10.48 -0.62 -12.35
CA GLY A 257 -9.46 -0.15 -11.43
C GLY A 257 -8.44 0.78 -12.09
N VAL A 258 -7.29 0.97 -11.43
CA VAL A 258 -6.18 1.77 -11.96
C VAL A 258 -5.38 0.92 -12.98
N PRO A 259 -5.27 1.35 -14.25
CA PRO A 259 -4.52 0.58 -15.26
C PRO A 259 -3.04 0.46 -14.89
N VAL A 260 -2.45 -0.71 -15.14
CA VAL A 260 -1.03 -0.96 -14.85
C VAL A 260 -0.13 0.01 -15.62
N GLU A 261 -0.49 0.37 -16.85
CA GLU A 261 0.25 1.35 -17.65
C GLU A 261 0.36 2.73 -16.98
N GLU A 262 -0.70 3.18 -16.29
CA GLU A 262 -0.72 4.47 -15.58
C GLU A 262 0.08 4.41 -14.27
N ILE A 263 0.06 3.27 -13.58
CA ILE A 263 0.91 3.04 -12.40
C ILE A 263 2.38 3.08 -12.80
N VAL A 264 2.75 2.40 -13.88
CA VAL A 264 4.11 2.41 -14.41
C VAL A 264 4.53 3.82 -14.83
N GLU A 265 3.62 4.61 -15.40
CA GLU A 265 3.89 6.02 -15.65
C GLU A 265 4.14 6.78 -14.35
N GLY A 266 3.32 6.60 -13.31
CA GLY A 266 3.57 7.17 -11.97
C GLY A 266 4.93 6.78 -11.38
N ILE A 267 5.37 5.53 -11.57
CA ILE A 267 6.67 5.03 -11.08
C ILE A 267 7.85 5.77 -11.73
N LYS A 268 7.72 6.18 -13.00
CA LYS A 268 8.74 7.01 -13.67
C LYS A 268 8.84 8.40 -13.02
N HIS A 269 7.78 8.86 -12.37
CA HIS A 269 7.67 10.18 -11.75
C HIS A 269 7.55 10.09 -10.23
N GLY A 270 8.35 9.23 -9.60
CA GLY A 270 8.55 9.27 -8.15
C GLY A 270 7.63 8.37 -7.31
N VAL A 271 6.67 7.65 -7.91
CA VAL A 271 5.90 6.64 -7.16
C VAL A 271 6.81 5.45 -6.82
N ARG A 272 6.94 5.14 -5.53
CA ARG A 272 7.77 4.02 -5.04
C ARG A 272 6.99 2.97 -4.26
N LYS A 273 5.77 3.28 -3.81
CA LYS A 273 4.86 2.32 -3.16
C LYS A 273 3.49 2.38 -3.83
N VAL A 274 2.94 1.22 -4.16
CA VAL A 274 1.63 1.06 -4.83
C VAL A 274 0.77 0.11 -4.01
N ASN A 275 -0.28 0.61 -3.35
CA ASN A 275 -1.12 -0.20 -2.48
C ASN A 275 -2.07 -1.08 -3.31
N ILE A 276 -2.06 -2.39 -3.04
CA ILE A 276 -2.88 -3.38 -3.74
C ILE A 276 -3.47 -4.37 -2.74
N ASP A 277 -4.81 -4.38 -2.67
CA ASP A 277 -5.56 -5.36 -1.86
C ASP A 277 -6.67 -6.01 -2.70
N THR A 278 -7.55 -5.18 -3.27
CA THR A 278 -8.74 -5.63 -4.01
C THR A 278 -8.43 -6.67 -5.08
N ASP A 279 -7.31 -6.55 -5.81
CA ASP A 279 -6.91 -7.54 -6.83
C ASP A 279 -6.73 -8.94 -6.23
N LEU A 280 -6.12 -9.05 -5.04
CA LEU A 280 -5.93 -10.34 -4.36
C LEU A 280 -7.25 -10.88 -3.82
N ARG A 281 -8.13 -10.01 -3.30
CA ARG A 281 -9.49 -10.40 -2.87
C ARG A 281 -10.30 -10.98 -4.04
N LEU A 282 -10.24 -10.34 -5.21
CA LEU A 282 -10.94 -10.79 -6.42
C LEU A 282 -10.36 -12.12 -6.94
N ALA A 283 -9.04 -12.23 -7.05
CA ALA A 283 -8.38 -13.45 -7.50
C ALA A 283 -8.69 -14.64 -6.58
N SER A 284 -8.60 -14.44 -5.26
CA SER A 284 -8.96 -15.45 -4.26
C SER A 284 -10.44 -15.86 -4.37
N THR A 285 -11.35 -14.88 -4.41
CA THR A 285 -12.79 -15.14 -4.48
C THR A 285 -13.18 -15.89 -5.76
N GLY A 286 -12.64 -15.48 -6.91
CA GLY A 286 -12.87 -16.14 -8.19
C GLY A 286 -12.34 -17.58 -8.19
N ALA A 287 -11.14 -17.81 -7.66
CA ALA A 287 -10.53 -19.12 -7.56
C ALA A 287 -11.37 -20.09 -6.70
N ILE A 288 -11.84 -19.65 -5.53
CA ILE A 288 -12.72 -20.48 -4.67
C ILE A 288 -14.02 -20.80 -5.39
N ARG A 289 -14.70 -19.79 -5.94
CA ARG A 289 -16.00 -19.96 -6.60
C ARG A 289 -15.93 -20.97 -7.75
N LYS A 290 -14.93 -20.81 -8.61
CA LYS A 290 -14.68 -21.74 -9.72
C LYS A 290 -14.42 -23.15 -9.20
N PHE A 291 -13.49 -23.31 -8.25
CA PHE A 291 -13.14 -24.63 -7.74
C PHE A 291 -14.35 -25.36 -7.13
N MET A 292 -15.14 -24.69 -6.31
CA MET A 292 -16.29 -25.29 -5.63
C MET A 292 -17.40 -25.68 -6.62
N ALA A 293 -17.60 -24.90 -7.68
CA ALA A 293 -18.57 -25.22 -8.73
C ALA A 293 -18.15 -26.45 -9.57
N GLU A 294 -16.85 -26.55 -9.89
CA GLU A 294 -16.29 -27.67 -10.67
C GLU A 294 -16.14 -28.96 -9.84
N ASN A 295 -16.05 -28.86 -8.51
CA ASN A 295 -15.75 -29.97 -7.60
C ASN A 295 -16.76 -30.06 -6.45
N PRO A 296 -18.05 -30.33 -6.71
CA PRO A 296 -19.12 -30.24 -5.70
C PRO A 296 -19.01 -31.27 -4.55
N ALA A 297 -18.23 -32.32 -4.73
CA ALA A 297 -17.98 -33.34 -3.70
C ALA A 297 -16.73 -33.04 -2.86
N GLU A 298 -15.90 -32.07 -3.25
CA GLU A 298 -14.69 -31.71 -2.53
C GLU A 298 -15.01 -30.77 -1.37
N PHE A 299 -14.47 -31.08 -0.19
CA PHE A 299 -14.73 -30.34 1.05
C PHE A 299 -13.46 -30.07 1.86
N ASP A 300 -12.30 -30.56 1.42
CA ASP A 300 -11.02 -30.25 2.05
C ASP A 300 -10.63 -28.80 1.79
N PRO A 301 -10.54 -27.93 2.82
CA PRO A 301 -10.21 -26.52 2.62
C PRO A 301 -8.92 -26.28 1.89
N ARG A 302 -7.93 -27.16 2.07
CA ARG A 302 -6.63 -27.03 1.44
C ARG A 302 -6.73 -27.06 -0.08
N LYS A 303 -7.72 -27.75 -0.65
CA LYS A 303 -7.87 -27.89 -2.10
C LYS A 303 -8.29 -26.59 -2.77
N TYR A 304 -9.33 -25.93 -2.27
CA TYR A 304 -9.77 -24.64 -2.81
C TYR A 304 -8.89 -23.47 -2.33
N LEU A 305 -8.36 -23.52 -1.11
CA LEU A 305 -7.44 -22.50 -0.61
C LEU A 305 -6.10 -22.51 -1.35
N ALA A 306 -5.56 -23.67 -1.74
CA ALA A 306 -4.38 -23.74 -2.60
C ALA A 306 -4.59 -23.01 -3.94
N LYS A 307 -5.81 -23.06 -4.49
CA LYS A 307 -6.15 -22.29 -5.71
C LYS A 307 -6.15 -20.79 -5.50
N THR A 308 -6.48 -20.33 -4.29
CA THR A 308 -6.31 -18.90 -3.95
C THR A 308 -4.85 -18.50 -3.90
N VAL A 309 -3.98 -19.35 -3.35
CA VAL A 309 -2.53 -19.08 -3.29
C VAL A 309 -1.98 -18.98 -4.71
N GLU A 310 -2.29 -19.93 -5.59
CA GLU A 310 -1.88 -19.89 -7.01
C GLU A 310 -2.37 -18.60 -7.70
N ALA A 311 -3.65 -18.26 -7.54
CA ALA A 311 -4.26 -17.10 -8.17
C ALA A 311 -3.67 -15.77 -7.68
N MET A 312 -3.55 -15.60 -6.36
CA MET A 312 -2.96 -14.40 -5.76
C MET A 312 -1.47 -14.29 -6.09
N LYS A 313 -0.73 -15.40 -6.08
CA LYS A 313 0.69 -15.44 -6.43
C LYS A 313 0.91 -14.93 -7.85
N GLN A 314 0.06 -15.33 -8.80
CA GLN A 314 0.16 -14.83 -10.18
C GLN A 314 -0.04 -13.31 -10.25
N VAL A 315 -1.06 -12.78 -9.56
CA VAL A 315 -1.28 -11.32 -9.48
C VAL A 315 -0.05 -10.61 -8.90
N CYS A 316 0.54 -11.15 -7.84
CA CYS A 316 1.76 -10.59 -7.24
C CYS A 316 2.95 -10.61 -8.21
N ILE A 317 3.19 -11.72 -8.92
CA ILE A 317 4.24 -11.85 -9.94
C ILE A 317 4.04 -10.77 -11.02
N ASP A 318 2.83 -10.64 -11.55
CA ASP A 318 2.53 -9.67 -12.61
C ASP A 318 2.84 -8.24 -12.18
N ARG A 319 2.55 -7.89 -10.91
CA ARG A 319 2.87 -6.57 -10.34
C ARG A 319 4.36 -6.38 -10.11
N TYR A 320 5.06 -7.35 -9.52
CA TYR A 320 6.51 -7.25 -9.33
C TYR A 320 7.26 -7.07 -10.65
N LEU A 321 6.87 -7.83 -11.68
CA LEU A 321 7.48 -7.72 -13.01
C LEU A 321 7.14 -6.38 -13.68
N ALA A 322 5.86 -6.00 -13.71
CA ALA A 322 5.45 -4.74 -14.33
C ALA A 322 6.07 -3.51 -13.65
N PHE A 323 6.30 -3.57 -12.34
CA PHE A 323 6.85 -2.44 -11.57
C PHE A 323 8.38 -2.46 -11.49
N GLY A 324 9.06 -3.40 -12.14
CA GLY A 324 10.53 -3.44 -12.26
C GLY A 324 11.28 -4.02 -11.04
N CYS A 325 10.61 -4.82 -10.20
CA CYS A 325 11.18 -5.38 -8.98
C CYS A 325 12.06 -6.63 -9.19
N GLU A 326 12.10 -7.19 -10.40
CA GLU A 326 12.79 -8.46 -10.65
C GLU A 326 14.28 -8.39 -10.27
N GLY A 327 14.73 -9.34 -9.45
CA GLY A 327 16.12 -9.47 -9.00
C GLY A 327 16.64 -8.33 -8.11
N GLN A 328 15.79 -7.38 -7.70
CA GLN A 328 16.22 -6.24 -6.87
C GLN A 328 16.50 -6.66 -5.41
N GLY A 329 15.83 -7.70 -4.91
CA GLY A 329 15.94 -8.13 -3.51
C GLY A 329 17.37 -8.51 -3.13
N ALA A 330 18.09 -9.21 -4.01
CA ALA A 330 19.47 -9.64 -3.78
C ALA A 330 20.49 -8.48 -3.78
N LYS A 331 20.13 -7.31 -4.32
CA LYS A 331 21.00 -6.12 -4.37
C LYS A 331 20.95 -5.31 -3.07
N ILE A 332 19.95 -5.55 -2.24
CA ILE A 332 19.73 -4.81 -0.99
C ILE A 332 20.53 -5.45 0.12
N LYS A 333 21.35 -4.64 0.80
CA LYS A 333 22.03 -5.02 2.04
C LYS A 333 21.24 -4.47 3.22
N PRO A 334 20.49 -5.30 3.98
CA PRO A 334 19.63 -4.83 5.07
C PRO A 334 20.35 -3.91 6.06
N ILE A 335 19.75 -2.75 6.34
CA ILE A 335 20.17 -1.83 7.39
C ILE A 335 19.25 -2.05 8.59
N SER A 336 19.82 -2.31 9.76
CA SER A 336 19.01 -2.47 10.99
C SER A 336 18.30 -1.18 11.37
N LEU A 337 17.15 -1.28 12.06
CA LEU A 337 16.41 -0.11 12.52
C LEU A 337 17.27 0.76 13.48
N ASP A 338 18.11 0.18 14.34
CA ASP A 338 19.05 0.95 15.18
C ASP A 338 20.00 1.82 14.36
N LYS A 339 20.48 1.29 13.22
CA LYS A 339 21.32 2.04 12.31
C LYS A 339 20.52 3.10 11.54
N MET A 340 19.28 2.79 11.13
CA MET A 340 18.36 3.80 10.56
C MET A 340 18.13 4.96 11.54
N ALA A 341 17.87 4.67 12.82
CA ALA A 341 17.69 5.68 13.86
C ALA A 341 18.92 6.61 13.99
N THR A 342 20.12 6.03 13.89
CA THR A 342 21.37 6.80 13.89
C THR A 342 21.48 7.72 12.66
N LEU A 343 21.05 7.26 11.48
CA LEU A 343 21.05 8.06 10.26
C LEU A 343 20.07 9.23 10.35
N TYR A 344 18.86 9.00 10.89
CA TYR A 344 17.89 10.07 11.17
C TYR A 344 18.44 11.09 12.16
N ALA A 345 19.05 10.65 13.27
CA ALA A 345 19.61 11.54 14.29
C ALA A 345 20.73 12.45 13.76
N LYS A 346 21.43 12.03 12.70
CA LYS A 346 22.45 12.84 12.01
C LYS A 346 21.89 13.75 10.92
N GLY A 347 20.60 13.65 10.61
CA GLY A 347 19.96 14.38 9.51
C GLY A 347 20.35 13.88 8.11
N GLU A 348 20.98 12.70 7.99
CA GLU A 348 21.42 12.14 6.70
C GLU A 348 20.24 11.71 5.81
N LEU A 349 19.06 11.55 6.41
CA LEU A 349 17.84 11.10 5.74
C LEU A 349 16.78 12.20 5.61
N ASN A 350 17.13 13.46 5.89
CA ASN A 350 16.20 14.59 5.79
C ASN A 350 15.71 14.80 4.35
N GLN A 351 14.43 15.19 4.21
CA GLN A 351 13.83 15.55 2.93
C GLN A 351 14.48 16.82 2.35
N ILE A 352 14.51 16.94 1.02
CA ILE A 352 15.07 18.11 0.32
C ILE A 352 13.91 18.77 -0.42
N VAL A 353 13.34 19.78 0.22
CA VAL A 353 12.23 20.56 -0.35
C VAL A 353 12.83 21.77 -1.07
N LYS A 354 12.58 21.88 -2.38
CA LYS A 354 13.09 22.98 -3.21
C LYS A 354 12.32 24.29 -3.01
#